data_AF-A0A8T5Y1G3-F1
#
_entry.id   AF-A0A8T5Y1G3-F1
#
_cell.length_a   1.000
_cell.length_b   1.000
_cell.length_c   1.000
_cell.angle_alpha   90.00
_cell.angle_beta   90.00
_cell.angle_gamma   90.00
#
_symmetry.space_group_name_H-M   'P 1'
#
loop_
_entity.id
_entity.type
_entity.pdbx_description
1 polymer ?
#
loop_
_entity_poly.entity_id
_entity_poly.type
_entity_poly.pdbx_seq_one_letter_code
_entity_poly.pdbx_strand_id
1 'polypeptide(L)'
;MHTLSHLDEALNQKEQALVQYVRYMREAQDSKNTDIAALFADLAKAEEKHIAVIRDQVAKMSNGHKLNTYQHVNQDNSQNSNYEHTTGDIPPLAHYDS
;
A
#
# COMPACT_ATOMS: atom_id res chain seq x y z
N MET A 1 -18.54 -21.57 -11.79
CA MET A 1 -17.37 -21.19 -10.95
C MET A 1 -17.79 -20.09 -10.00
N HIS A 2 -17.68 -20.29 -8.69
CA HIS A 2 -18.10 -19.30 -7.67
C HIS A 2 -17.06 -18.20 -7.42
N THR A 3 -15.87 -18.29 -8.04
CA THR A 3 -14.75 -17.37 -7.80
C THR A 3 -15.08 -15.91 -8.14
N LEU A 4 -15.79 -15.65 -9.24
CA LEU A 4 -16.22 -14.28 -9.58
C LEU A 4 -17.19 -13.73 -8.53
N SER A 5 -18.16 -14.53 -8.09
CA SER A 5 -19.09 -14.15 -7.03
C SER A 5 -18.38 -13.85 -5.71
N HIS A 6 -17.33 -14.61 -5.35
CA HIS A 6 -16.53 -14.34 -4.15
C HIS A 6 -15.68 -13.07 -4.30
N LEU A 7 -15.18 -12.76 -5.50
CA LEU A 7 -14.45 -11.52 -5.76
C LEU A 7 -15.37 -10.30 -5.71
N ASP A 8 -16.59 -10.40 -6.23
CA ASP A 8 -17.60 -9.34 -6.14
C ASP A 8 -18.03 -9.10 -4.69
N GLU A 9 -18.23 -10.17 -3.92
CA GLU A 9 -18.53 -10.07 -2.49
C GLU A 9 -17.37 -9.42 -1.72
N ALA A 10 -16.13 -9.86 -1.97
CA ALA A 10 -14.95 -9.27 -1.37
C ALA A 10 -14.81 -7.79 -1.75
N LEU A 11 -15.05 -7.42 -3.01
CA LEU A 11 -15.03 -6.02 -3.46
C LEU A 11 -16.03 -5.17 -2.68
N ASN A 12 -17.27 -5.63 -2.54
CA ASN A 12 -18.31 -4.93 -1.79
C ASN A 12 -17.93 -4.73 -0.31
N GLN A 13 -17.38 -5.77 0.33
CA GLN A 13 -16.92 -5.68 1.72
C GLN A 13 -15.80 -4.64 1.88
N LYS A 14 -14.87 -4.59 0.91
CA LYS A 14 -13.71 -3.68 0.92
C LYS A 14 -14.15 -2.23 0.71
N GLU A 15 -15.10 -1.98 -0.19
CA GLU A 15 -15.69 -0.66 -0.40
C GLU A 15 -16.43 -0.15 0.84
N GLN A 16 -17.17 -1.02 1.54
CA GLN A 16 -17.81 -0.67 2.81
C GLN A 16 -16.80 -0.34 3.90
N ALA A 17 -15.73 -1.15 4.03
CA ALA A 17 -14.65 -0.91 4.98
C ALA A 17 -13.95 0.43 4.72
N LEU A 18 -13.64 0.75 3.46
CA LEU A 18 -13.04 2.03 3.06
C LEU A 18 -13.89 3.22 3.51
N VAL A 19 -15.19 3.20 3.20
CA VAL A 19 -16.13 4.26 3.61
C VAL A 19 -16.15 4.41 5.13
N GLN A 20 -16.13 3.30 5.86
CA GLN A 20 -16.16 3.30 7.31
C GLN A 20 -14.86 3.85 7.93
N TYR A 21 -13.69 3.47 7.41
CA TYR A 21 -12.41 3.99 7.89
C TYR A 21 -12.25 5.48 7.61
N VAL A 22 -12.70 5.97 6.46
CA VAL A 22 -12.71 7.43 6.18
C VAL A 22 -13.62 8.16 7.17
N ARG A 23 -14.77 7.58 7.52
CA ARG A 23 -15.67 8.17 8.54
C ARG A 23 -14.97 8.24 9.90
N TYR A 24 -14.38 7.15 10.35
CA TYR A 24 -13.69 7.09 11.64
C TYR A 24 -12.44 7.97 11.72
N MET A 25 -11.72 8.13 10.60
CA MET A 25 -10.65 9.12 10.49
C MET A 25 -11.16 10.53 10.80
N ARG A 26 -12.30 10.93 10.22
CA ARG A 26 -12.89 12.25 10.46
C ARG A 26 -13.38 12.41 11.90
N GLU A 27 -14.06 11.40 12.45
CA GLU A 27 -14.50 11.41 13.85
C GLU A 27 -13.31 11.54 14.82
N ALA A 28 -12.18 10.89 14.51
CA ALA A 28 -10.94 11.01 15.28
C ALA A 28 -10.28 12.39 15.14
N GLN A 29 -10.28 12.97 13.93
CA GLN A 29 -9.81 14.35 13.69
C GLN A 29 -10.64 15.38 14.46
N ASP A 30 -11.96 15.26 14.44
CA ASP A 30 -12.89 16.12 15.18
C ASP A 30 -12.66 16.02 16.69
N SER A 31 -12.28 14.82 17.16
CA SER A 31 -11.90 14.55 18.55
C SER A 31 -10.45 14.92 18.89
N LYS A 32 -9.69 15.50 17.94
CA LYS A 32 -8.26 15.84 18.06
C LYS A 32 -7.36 14.65 18.41
N ASN A 33 -7.78 13.43 18.09
CA ASN A 33 -7.00 12.22 18.28
C ASN A 33 -6.23 11.89 16.99
N THR A 34 -5.06 12.51 16.83
CA THR A 34 -4.24 12.43 15.62
C THR A 34 -3.72 11.02 15.33
N ASP A 35 -3.41 10.25 16.36
CA ASP A 35 -2.82 8.91 16.20
C ASP A 35 -3.87 7.94 15.64
N ILE A 36 -5.09 8.01 16.16
CA ILE A 36 -6.21 7.20 15.64
C ILE A 36 -6.64 7.67 14.26
N ALA A 37 -6.61 8.98 13.98
CA ALA A 37 -6.87 9.48 12.64
C ALA A 37 -5.84 8.95 11.62
N ALA A 38 -4.55 8.95 11.97
CA ALA A 38 -3.48 8.39 11.14
C ALA A 38 -3.68 6.88 10.88
N LEU A 39 -4.02 6.12 11.93
CA LEU A 39 -4.33 4.70 11.80
C LEU A 39 -5.47 4.44 10.80
N PHE A 40 -6.58 5.17 10.91
CA PHE A 40 -7.70 5.00 9.98
C PHE A 40 -7.37 5.46 8.55
N ALA A 41 -6.49 6.46 8.38
CA ALA A 41 -5.99 6.85 7.07
C ALA A 41 -5.15 5.74 6.43
N ASP A 42 -4.27 5.09 7.19
CA ASP A 42 -3.46 3.97 6.71
C ASP A 42 -4.32 2.74 6.35
N LEU A 43 -5.35 2.44 7.16
CA LEU A 43 -6.31 1.39 6.86
C LEU A 43 -7.12 1.68 5.59
N ALA A 44 -7.59 2.91 5.41
CA ALA A 44 -8.28 3.34 4.19
C ALA A 44 -7.39 3.15 2.95
N LYS A 45 -6.13 3.59 3.02
CA LYS A 45 -5.15 3.42 1.93
C LYS A 45 -4.84 1.97 1.62
N ALA A 46 -4.83 1.09 2.62
CA ALA A 46 -4.69 -0.35 2.40
C ALA A 46 -5.89 -0.91 1.65
N GLU A 47 -7.12 -0.50 2.00
CA GLU A 47 -8.32 -0.96 1.30
C GLU A 47 -8.43 -0.46 -0.14
N GLU A 48 -7.97 0.76 -0.44
CA GLU A 48 -7.83 1.24 -1.83
C GLU A 48 -6.97 0.30 -2.69
N LYS A 49 -5.85 -0.18 -2.14
CA LYS A 49 -4.97 -1.15 -2.84
C LYS A 49 -5.66 -2.49 -3.04
N HIS A 50 -6.36 -3.00 -2.02
CA HIS A 50 -7.10 -4.26 -2.16
C HIS A 50 -8.21 -4.16 -3.22
N ILE A 51 -8.97 -3.07 -3.22
CA ILE A 51 -10.01 -2.79 -4.23
C ILE A 51 -9.41 -2.77 -5.64
N ALA A 52 -8.27 -2.10 -5.83
CA ALA A 52 -7.61 -2.04 -7.14
C ALA A 52 -7.21 -3.43 -7.65
N VAL A 53 -6.61 -4.27 -6.79
CA VAL A 53 -6.20 -5.64 -7.15
C VAL A 53 -7.41 -6.52 -7.46
N ILE A 54 -8.48 -6.44 -6.67
CA ILE A 54 -9.70 -7.23 -6.89
C ILE A 54 -10.37 -6.82 -8.21
N ARG A 55 -10.51 -5.51 -8.48
CA ARG A 55 -11.07 -5.00 -9.74
C ARG A 55 -10.26 -5.44 -10.96
N ASP A 56 -8.92 -5.39 -10.88
CA ASP A 56 -8.04 -5.88 -11.94
C ASP A 56 -8.24 -7.40 -12.16
N GLN A 57 -8.36 -8.18 -11.09
CA GLN A 57 -8.62 -9.62 -11.20
C GLN A 57 -9.99 -9.95 -11.78
N VAL A 58 -11.05 -9.23 -11.35
CA VAL A 58 -12.40 -9.35 -11.92
C VAL A 58 -12.38 -8.98 -13.40
N ALA A 59 -11.67 -7.92 -13.79
CA ALA A 59 -11.51 -7.53 -15.18
C ALA A 59 -10.79 -8.60 -15.99
N LYS A 60 -9.68 -9.19 -15.50
CA LYS A 60 -8.97 -10.28 -16.20
C LYS A 60 -9.81 -11.54 -16.36
N MET A 61 -10.57 -11.91 -15.33
CA MET A 61 -11.41 -13.12 -15.35
C MET A 61 -12.67 -12.94 -16.19
N SER A 62 -13.23 -11.73 -16.23
CA SER A 62 -14.33 -11.36 -17.12
C SER A 62 -13.85 -11.17 -18.56
N ASN A 63 -12.63 -10.65 -18.74
CA ASN A 63 -11.98 -10.40 -20.03
C ASN A 63 -11.03 -11.53 -20.45
N GLY A 64 -11.44 -12.80 -20.36
CA GLY A 64 -10.86 -13.86 -21.19
C GLY A 64 -10.87 -13.57 -22.71
N HIS A 65 -11.21 -12.35 -23.13
CA HIS A 65 -11.34 -11.87 -24.49
C HIS A 65 -10.70 -10.48 -24.80
N LYS A 66 -9.84 -9.86 -23.94
CA LYS A 66 -8.74 -8.92 -24.35
C LYS A 66 -8.12 -8.11 -23.20
N LEU A 67 -6.82 -8.35 -23.04
CA LEU A 67 -5.68 -7.56 -22.53
C LEU A 67 -5.84 -6.39 -21.52
N ASN A 68 -5.00 -6.55 -20.50
CA ASN A 68 -4.62 -5.73 -19.35
C ASN A 68 -3.70 -4.54 -19.73
N THR A 69 -4.07 -3.30 -19.36
CA THR A 69 -3.29 -2.08 -19.65
C THR A 69 -2.76 -1.35 -18.41
N TYR A 70 -2.87 -1.92 -17.20
CA TYR A 70 -2.49 -1.20 -15.96
C TYR A 70 -1.25 -1.76 -15.25
N GLN A 71 -0.38 -2.45 -16.00
CA GLN A 71 0.81 -3.10 -15.45
C GLN A 71 1.96 -2.13 -15.09
N HIS A 72 1.75 -0.81 -15.06
CA HIS A 72 2.82 0.18 -14.89
C HIS A 72 2.77 1.04 -13.61
N VAL A 73 1.77 0.91 -12.72
CA VAL A 73 1.62 1.89 -11.62
C VAL A 73 2.21 1.44 -10.28
N ASN A 74 2.57 0.17 -10.11
CA ASN A 74 3.07 -0.36 -8.81
C ASN A 74 4.59 -0.62 -8.76
N GLN A 75 5.35 -0.25 -9.78
CA GLN A 75 6.79 -0.53 -9.82
C GLN A 75 7.67 0.58 -9.20
N ASP A 76 7.11 1.76 -8.88
CA ASP A 76 7.88 2.90 -8.38
C ASP A 76 7.98 3.02 -6.85
N ASN A 77 7.38 2.10 -6.07
CA ASN A 77 7.28 2.28 -4.62
C ASN A 77 8.10 1.28 -3.77
N SER A 78 9.03 0.53 -4.38
CA SER A 78 9.86 -0.47 -3.67
C SER A 78 11.37 -0.17 -3.63
N GLN A 79 11.83 0.99 -4.10
CA GLN A 79 13.26 1.30 -4.12
C GLN A 79 13.59 2.70 -3.56
N ASN A 80 13.47 2.88 -2.24
CA ASN A 80 14.43 3.72 -1.50
C ASN A 80 14.27 3.57 0.02
N SER A 81 15.00 2.64 0.61
CA SER A 81 15.39 2.72 2.02
C SER A 81 16.64 1.88 2.25
N ASN A 82 17.78 2.33 1.68
CA ASN A 82 19.09 1.92 2.12
C ASN A 82 19.57 2.94 3.17
N TYR A 83 19.21 2.71 4.44
CA TYR A 83 19.99 3.24 5.55
C TYR A 83 21.15 2.26 5.79
N GLU A 84 22.35 2.60 5.30
CA GLU A 84 23.56 1.86 5.61
C GLU A 84 23.91 2.02 7.09
N HIS A 85 23.92 0.90 7.80
CA HIS A 85 24.36 0.76 9.17
C HIS A 85 25.89 0.62 9.19
N THR A 86 26.57 1.61 9.77
CA THR A 86 28.02 1.67 9.98
C THR A 86 28.54 0.52 10.83
N THR A 87 29.54 -0.22 10.35
CA THR A 87 30.45 -1.00 11.21
C THR A 87 31.87 -1.05 10.65
N GLY A 88 32.76 -0.29 11.28
CA GLY A 88 34.17 -0.62 11.57
C GLY A 88 35.12 -0.96 10.44
N ASP A 89 35.90 0.04 9.99
CA ASP A 89 37.28 -0.17 9.54
C ASP A 89 38.13 1.06 9.90
N ILE A 90 39.17 0.83 10.71
CA ILE A 90 40.15 1.82 11.15
C ILE A 90 41.23 1.94 10.06
N PRO A 91 41.48 3.11 9.45
CA PRO A 91 42.64 3.29 8.58
C PRO A 91 43.93 3.56 9.39
N PRO A 92 45.09 3.01 8.98
CA PRO A 92 46.36 3.19 9.68
C PRO A 92 47.00 4.57 9.44
N LEU A 93 47.86 4.93 10.40
CA LEU A 93 48.55 6.21 10.64
C LEU A 93 49.29 6.82 9.43
N ALA A 94 49.18 8.15 9.33
CA ALA A 94 49.89 9.00 8.38
C ALA A 94 51.42 8.96 8.58
N HIS A 95 52.16 8.73 7.50
CA HIS A 95 53.59 9.06 7.42
C HIS A 95 53.76 10.56 7.19
N TYR A 96 54.28 11.25 8.19
CA TYR A 96 54.97 12.54 8.03
C TYR A 96 56.41 12.25 7.62
N ASP A 97 56.84 12.77 6.47
CA ASP A 97 58.26 12.91 6.15
C ASP A 97 58.64 14.39 6.25
N SER A 98 59.83 14.62 6.81
CA SER A 98 60.42 15.95 7.11
C SER A 98 61.22 16.50 5.95
#